data_AF-A0A2H3BFD4-F1
#
_entry.id   AF-A0A2H3BFD4-F1
#
_cell.length_a   1.000
_cell.length_b   1.000
_cell.length_c   1.000
_cell.angle_alpha   90.00
_cell.angle_beta   90.00
_cell.angle_gamma   90.00
#
_symmetry.space_group_name_H-M   'P 1'
#
loop_
_entity.id
_entity.type
_entity.pdbx_description
1 polymer ?
#
loop_
_entity_poly.entity_id
_entity_poly.type
_entity_poly.pdbx_seq_one_letter_code
_entity_poly.pdbx_strand_id
1 'polypeptide(L)'
;MSASIEYRQSATPEPYESAPTPADLTAEDYKALTVERVAAEERYDEAVSKHEEWKAMKAKEARAEVLRLKEVARAAKLEALRQQELEKEKERLRLEAEEKQRKLDLEKKEQEEKKALEEAAAKKVVDDLAKAKEKADEDNEKLLAVAGFVPSGEEGDSESDPADPKTVAMAELRKRRRIAEGKKKAGSADGWKRKFRSTSVVESGEDGNASAGPSGPKRLKTEPEPTAQDKVFTGSGRCGKCRTDKAVCFIRGGVHTCQRCRVKKARCTFNKGGEDSGAAESPNILELLQDISSRLTHLEDKVDAVAGRVEDLVDDYNADNEVKYPEDFIPKSVKAEFEASRLELRKTGDIY
;
A
#
# COMPACT_ATOMS: atom_id res chain seq x y z
N MET A 1 -13.86 -34.70 -19.95
CA MET A 1 -14.34 -36.09 -19.87
C MET A 1 -13.12 -36.96 -19.82
N SER A 2 -12.80 -37.54 -18.66
CA SER A 2 -11.61 -38.37 -18.47
C SER A 2 -12.00 -39.83 -18.70
N ALA A 3 -11.32 -40.50 -19.64
CA ALA A 3 -11.54 -41.91 -19.92
C ALA A 3 -11.06 -42.75 -18.73
N SER A 4 -11.90 -43.69 -18.28
CA SER A 4 -11.55 -44.69 -17.27
C SER A 4 -10.56 -45.69 -17.86
N ILE A 5 -9.32 -45.69 -17.38
CA ILE A 5 -8.31 -46.67 -17.76
C ILE A 5 -8.61 -47.96 -16.99
N GLU A 6 -9.17 -48.93 -17.68
CA GLU A 6 -9.50 -50.25 -17.15
C GLU A 6 -8.20 -51.07 -17.02
N TYR A 7 -7.65 -51.14 -15.80
CA TYR A 7 -6.50 -51.99 -15.51
C TYR A 7 -6.94 -53.47 -15.49
N ARG A 8 -6.65 -54.22 -16.55
CA ARG A 8 -6.81 -55.68 -16.58
C ARG A 8 -5.74 -56.35 -15.70
N GLN A 9 -6.12 -56.80 -14.51
CA GLN A 9 -5.27 -57.55 -13.56
C GLN A 9 -5.19 -59.06 -13.84
N SER A 10 -5.11 -59.49 -15.10
CA SER A 10 -5.18 -60.91 -15.43
C SER A 10 -4.16 -61.31 -16.49
N ALA A 11 -2.91 -61.39 -16.06
CA ALA A 11 -1.89 -62.23 -16.69
C ALA A 11 -1.14 -62.93 -15.55
N THR A 12 -1.63 -64.10 -15.15
CA THR A 12 -0.82 -65.07 -14.40
C THR A 12 0.37 -65.41 -15.31
N PRO A 13 1.62 -65.09 -14.93
CA PRO A 13 2.77 -65.46 -15.76
C PRO A 13 2.77 -66.97 -15.89
N GLU A 14 2.82 -67.48 -17.12
CA GLU A 14 3.07 -68.91 -17.32
C GLU A 14 4.37 -69.30 -16.60
N PRO A 15 4.42 -70.48 -15.95
CA PRO A 15 5.64 -70.95 -15.31
C PRO A 15 6.78 -70.92 -16.32
N TYR A 16 7.88 -70.27 -15.96
CA TYR A 16 9.06 -70.20 -16.82
C TYR A 16 9.55 -71.64 -17.10
N GLU A 17 9.39 -72.11 -18.34
CA GLU A 17 10.00 -73.35 -18.79
C GLU A 17 11.52 -73.15 -18.80
N SER A 18 12.22 -73.82 -17.89
CA SER A 18 13.67 -73.76 -17.79
C SER A 18 14.29 -74.15 -19.13
N ALA A 19 14.92 -73.18 -19.80
CA ALA A 19 15.63 -73.42 -21.05
C ALA A 19 16.61 -74.60 -20.86
N PRO A 20 16.64 -75.58 -21.78
CA PRO A 20 17.51 -76.74 -21.66
C PRO A 20 18.97 -76.29 -21.56
N THR A 21 19.65 -76.74 -20.49
CA THR A 21 21.08 -76.50 -20.29
C THR A 21 21.84 -77.03 -21.51
N PRO A 22 22.65 -76.21 -22.20
CA PRO A 22 23.41 -76.68 -23.36
C PRO A 22 24.29 -77.85 -22.95
N ALA A 23 24.14 -79.00 -23.62
CA ALA A 23 24.80 -80.26 -23.23
C ALA A 23 26.33 -80.24 -23.41
N ASP A 24 26.87 -79.23 -24.10
CA ASP A 24 28.26 -79.19 -24.57
C ASP A 24 29.13 -78.13 -23.87
N LEU A 25 28.64 -77.44 -22.84
CA LEU A 25 29.43 -76.46 -22.10
C LEU A 25 30.37 -77.15 -21.11
N THR A 26 31.68 -76.92 -21.26
CA THR A 26 32.66 -77.39 -20.29
C THR A 26 32.61 -76.54 -19.01
N ALA A 27 33.16 -77.06 -17.91
CA ALA A 27 33.24 -76.31 -16.66
C ALA A 27 34.08 -75.02 -16.78
N GLU A 28 35.00 -74.95 -17.74
CA GLU A 28 35.82 -73.77 -18.04
C GLU A 28 34.98 -72.69 -18.73
N ASP A 29 34.12 -73.07 -19.68
CA ASP A 29 33.21 -72.16 -20.37
C ASP A 29 32.22 -71.50 -19.39
N TYR A 30 31.71 -72.27 -18.42
CA TYR A 30 30.81 -71.72 -17.38
C TYR A 30 31.51 -70.69 -16.49
N LYS A 31 32.79 -70.93 -16.13
CA LYS A 31 33.60 -69.97 -15.39
C LYS A 31 33.83 -68.70 -16.19
N ALA A 32 34.16 -68.83 -17.49
CA ALA A 32 34.34 -67.69 -18.38
C ALA A 32 33.07 -66.84 -18.51
N LEU A 33 31.90 -67.47 -18.72
CA LEU A 33 30.60 -66.80 -18.77
C LEU A 33 30.25 -66.11 -17.44
N THR A 34 30.61 -66.70 -16.31
CA THR A 34 30.38 -66.08 -15.00
C THR A 34 31.22 -64.81 -14.84
N VAL A 35 32.50 -64.85 -15.22
CA VAL A 35 33.38 -63.68 -15.19
C VAL A 35 32.89 -62.59 -16.14
N GLU A 36 32.46 -62.96 -17.35
CA GLU A 36 31.90 -62.01 -18.32
C GLU A 36 30.62 -61.36 -17.81
N ARG A 37 29.73 -62.15 -17.19
CA ARG A 37 28.49 -61.64 -16.59
C ARG A 37 28.77 -60.65 -15.47
N VAL A 38 29.70 -60.95 -14.56
CA VAL A 38 30.11 -60.02 -13.49
C VAL A 38 30.69 -58.74 -14.08
N ALA A 39 31.59 -58.84 -15.06
CA ALA A 39 32.16 -57.68 -15.74
C ALA A 39 31.12 -56.85 -16.53
N ALA A 40 30.04 -57.48 -17.02
CA ALA A 40 28.93 -56.79 -17.69
C ALA A 40 28.02 -56.08 -16.68
N GLU A 41 27.76 -56.70 -15.53
CA GLU A 41 26.98 -56.12 -14.43
C GLU A 41 27.68 -54.88 -13.84
N GLU A 42 28.98 -54.97 -13.58
CA GLU A 42 29.79 -53.82 -13.12
C GLU A 42 29.75 -52.65 -14.12
N ARG A 43 29.86 -52.93 -15.43
CA ARG A 43 29.74 -51.90 -16.48
C ARG A 43 28.34 -51.28 -16.54
N TYR A 44 27.30 -52.06 -16.28
CA TYR A 44 25.93 -51.56 -16.21
C TYR A 44 25.76 -50.63 -15.00
N ASP A 45 26.24 -51.04 -13.83
CA ASP A 45 26.17 -50.22 -12.62
C ASP A 45 26.94 -48.90 -12.78
N GLU A 46 28.13 -48.93 -13.39
CA GLU A 46 28.88 -47.72 -13.71
C GLU A 46 28.10 -46.80 -14.67
N ALA A 47 27.47 -47.36 -15.71
CA ALA A 47 26.67 -46.59 -16.66
C ALA A 47 25.42 -45.98 -16.00
N VAL A 48 24.76 -46.71 -15.10
CA VAL A 48 23.62 -46.20 -14.32
C VAL A 48 24.07 -45.09 -13.38
N SER A 49 25.20 -45.25 -12.69
CA SER A 49 25.75 -44.20 -11.81
C SER A 49 26.04 -42.91 -12.59
N LYS A 50 26.72 -43.02 -13.74
CA LYS A 50 27.00 -41.87 -14.62
C LYS A 50 25.72 -41.20 -15.13
N HIS A 51 24.68 -41.96 -15.43
CA HIS A 51 23.40 -41.42 -15.86
C HIS A 51 22.69 -40.63 -14.75
N GLU A 52 22.70 -41.14 -13.52
CA GLU A 52 22.12 -40.44 -12.38
C GLU A 52 22.89 -39.16 -12.02
N GLU A 53 24.23 -39.19 -12.09
CA GLU A 53 25.06 -37.98 -11.95
C GLU A 53 24.74 -36.93 -13.02
N TRP A 54 24.60 -37.36 -14.27
CA TRP A 54 24.22 -36.46 -15.37
C TRP A 54 22.82 -35.85 -15.16
N LYS A 55 21.83 -36.65 -14.70
CA LYS A 55 20.51 -36.12 -14.35
C LYS A 55 20.58 -35.10 -13.21
N ALA A 56 21.37 -35.39 -12.18
CA ALA A 56 21.56 -34.48 -11.05
C ALA A 56 22.20 -33.16 -11.51
N MET A 57 23.20 -33.22 -12.39
CA MET A 57 23.82 -32.04 -13.00
C MET A 57 22.79 -31.22 -13.80
N LYS A 58 21.99 -31.86 -14.65
CA LYS A 58 20.94 -31.19 -15.43
C LYS A 58 19.87 -30.55 -14.57
N ALA A 59 19.48 -31.20 -13.48
CA ALA A 59 18.55 -30.63 -12.51
C ALA A 59 19.12 -29.40 -11.79
N LYS A 60 20.42 -29.40 -11.47
CA LYS A 60 21.11 -28.23 -10.90
C LYS A 60 21.19 -27.08 -11.91
N GLU A 61 21.55 -27.36 -13.16
CA GLU A 61 21.61 -26.38 -14.25
C GLU A 61 20.24 -25.70 -14.46
N ALA A 62 19.17 -26.48 -14.57
CA ALA A 62 17.80 -25.95 -14.74
C ALA A 62 17.37 -25.06 -13.55
N ARG A 63 17.73 -25.43 -12.32
CA ARG A 63 17.44 -24.60 -11.13
C ARG A 63 18.21 -23.29 -11.16
N ALA A 64 19.48 -23.31 -11.56
CA ALA A 64 20.29 -22.11 -11.70
C ALA A 64 19.71 -21.16 -12.77
N GLU A 65 19.28 -21.69 -13.91
CA GLU A 65 18.65 -20.87 -14.97
C GLU A 65 17.35 -20.21 -14.49
N VAL A 66 16.49 -20.94 -13.76
CA VAL A 66 15.27 -20.39 -13.16
C VAL A 66 15.59 -19.26 -12.17
N LEU A 67 16.67 -19.38 -11.39
CA LEU A 67 17.10 -18.31 -10.48
C LEU A 67 17.58 -17.08 -11.23
N ARG A 68 18.39 -17.25 -12.29
CA ARG A 68 18.85 -16.13 -13.14
C ARG A 68 17.68 -15.39 -13.78
N LEU A 69 16.67 -16.10 -14.28
CA LEU A 69 15.47 -15.49 -14.84
C LEU A 69 14.68 -14.69 -13.79
N LYS A 70 14.60 -15.17 -12.54
CA LYS A 70 13.97 -14.43 -11.45
C LYS A 70 14.73 -13.15 -11.09
N GLU A 71 16.05 -13.19 -11.09
CA GLU A 71 16.90 -12.01 -10.84
C GLU A 71 16.72 -10.97 -11.95
N VAL A 72 16.74 -11.39 -13.22
CA VAL A 72 16.48 -10.51 -14.37
C VAL A 72 15.08 -9.89 -14.28
N ALA A 73 14.06 -10.67 -13.94
CA ALA A 73 12.70 -10.16 -13.78
C ALA A 73 12.58 -9.14 -12.63
N ARG A 74 13.31 -9.35 -11.52
CA ARG A 74 13.37 -8.38 -10.40
C ARG A 74 14.09 -7.10 -10.82
N ALA A 75 15.21 -7.21 -11.53
CA ALA A 75 15.96 -6.07 -12.04
C ALA A 75 15.10 -5.22 -13.00
N ALA A 76 14.41 -5.86 -13.95
CA ALA A 76 13.50 -5.18 -14.87
C ALA A 76 12.35 -4.46 -14.14
N LYS A 77 11.78 -5.09 -13.09
CA LYS A 77 10.73 -4.45 -12.27
C LYS A 77 11.26 -3.22 -11.53
N LEU A 78 12.48 -3.27 -11.02
CA LEU A 78 13.11 -2.16 -10.32
C LEU A 78 13.44 -1.01 -11.28
N GLU A 79 13.91 -1.32 -12.48
CA GLU A 79 14.13 -0.32 -13.53
C GLU A 79 12.84 0.37 -13.96
N ALA A 80 11.75 -0.39 -14.14
CA ALA A 80 10.43 0.17 -14.46
C ALA A 80 9.93 1.14 -13.37
N LEU A 81 10.17 0.83 -12.08
CA LEU A 81 9.84 1.74 -10.98
C LEU A 81 10.66 3.04 -11.03
N ARG A 82 11.97 2.94 -11.30
CA ARG A 82 12.82 4.13 -11.47
C ARG A 82 12.37 5.01 -12.64
N GLN A 83 12.00 4.39 -13.77
CA GLN A 83 11.46 5.13 -14.92
C GLN A 83 10.15 5.84 -14.56
N GLN A 84 9.26 5.17 -13.81
CA GLN A 84 8.01 5.78 -13.35
C GLN A 84 8.24 6.98 -12.43
N GLU A 85 9.21 6.91 -11.51
CA GLU A 85 9.56 8.04 -10.65
C GLU A 85 10.11 9.21 -11.45
N LEU A 86 10.96 8.94 -12.43
CA LEU A 86 11.53 9.95 -13.31
C LEU A 86 10.46 10.62 -14.19
N GLU A 87 9.45 9.88 -14.65
CA GLU A 87 8.29 10.47 -15.35
C GLU A 87 7.46 11.37 -14.44
N LYS A 88 7.18 10.95 -13.21
CA LYS A 88 6.47 11.77 -12.22
C LYS A 88 7.23 13.04 -11.90
N GLU A 89 8.55 12.97 -11.77
CA GLU A 89 9.38 14.15 -11.53
C GLU A 89 9.33 15.13 -12.70
N LYS A 90 9.41 14.64 -13.95
CA LYS A 90 9.23 15.48 -15.15
C LYS A 90 7.86 16.14 -15.19
N GLU A 91 6.80 15.42 -14.83
CA GLU A 91 5.45 15.98 -14.76
C GLU A 91 5.35 17.09 -13.69
N ARG A 92 5.94 16.88 -12.50
CA ARG A 92 5.98 17.91 -11.45
C ARG A 92 6.72 19.16 -11.90
N LEU A 93 7.88 19.01 -12.55
CA LEU A 93 8.66 20.14 -13.06
C LEU A 93 7.88 20.91 -14.14
N ARG A 94 7.14 20.21 -15.00
CA ARG A 94 6.27 20.84 -15.99
C ARG A 94 5.15 21.66 -15.33
N LEU A 95 4.47 21.09 -14.34
CA LEU A 95 3.41 21.78 -13.60
C LEU A 95 3.96 23.01 -12.86
N GLU A 96 5.15 22.91 -12.27
CA GLU A 96 5.80 24.04 -11.60
C GLU A 96 6.14 25.18 -12.58
N ALA A 97 6.61 24.84 -13.78
CA ALA A 97 6.87 25.82 -14.84
C ALA A 97 5.59 26.50 -15.32
N GLU A 98 4.51 25.74 -15.54
CA GLU A 98 3.20 26.28 -15.90
C GLU A 98 2.63 27.21 -14.80
N GLU A 99 2.81 26.87 -13.52
CA GLU A 99 2.40 27.71 -12.39
C GLU A 99 3.19 29.02 -12.35
N LYS A 100 4.52 28.97 -12.54
CA LYS A 100 5.37 30.17 -12.61
C LYS A 100 4.96 31.09 -13.76
N GLN A 101 4.66 30.52 -14.93
CA GLN A 101 4.18 31.29 -16.07
C GLN A 101 2.84 31.99 -15.75
N ARG A 102 1.88 31.27 -15.15
CA ARG A 102 0.60 31.87 -14.73
C ARG A 102 0.77 32.99 -13.72
N LYS A 103 1.71 32.88 -12.78
CA LYS A 103 2.02 33.94 -11.81
C LYS A 103 2.55 35.20 -12.51
N LEU A 104 3.47 35.04 -13.46
CA LEU A 104 3.99 36.16 -14.24
C LEU A 104 2.91 36.84 -15.08
N ASP A 105 2.02 36.06 -15.72
CA ASP A 105 0.91 36.61 -16.50
C ASP A 105 -0.09 37.38 -15.62
N LEU A 106 -0.37 36.88 -14.41
CA LEU A 106 -1.21 37.57 -13.43
C LEU A 106 -0.57 38.87 -12.93
N GLU A 107 0.72 38.85 -12.57
CA GLU A 107 1.45 40.05 -12.13
C GLU A 107 1.49 41.12 -13.23
N LYS A 108 1.71 40.71 -14.48
CA LYS A 108 1.66 41.61 -15.64
C LYS A 108 0.28 42.25 -15.79
N LYS A 109 -0.79 41.46 -15.65
CA LYS A 109 -2.17 41.96 -15.72
C LYS A 109 -2.49 42.94 -14.59
N GLU A 110 -2.03 42.67 -13.36
CA GLU A 110 -2.17 43.59 -12.23
C GLU A 110 -1.41 44.90 -12.47
N GLN A 111 -0.20 44.85 -13.05
CA GLN A 111 0.55 46.06 -13.43
C GLN A 111 -0.16 46.88 -14.50
N GLU A 112 -0.73 46.22 -15.53
CA GLU A 112 -1.52 46.89 -16.58
C GLU A 112 -2.77 47.56 -16.01
N GLU A 113 -3.50 46.90 -15.10
CA GLU A 113 -4.68 47.47 -14.43
C GLU A 113 -4.30 48.65 -13.54
N LYS A 114 -3.21 48.54 -12.78
CA LYS A 114 -2.69 49.64 -11.95
C LYS A 114 -2.32 50.87 -12.79
N LYS A 115 -1.67 50.65 -13.94
CA LYS A 115 -1.31 51.72 -14.88
C LYS A 115 -2.55 52.39 -15.48
N ALA A 116 -3.58 51.60 -15.83
CA ALA A 116 -4.84 52.14 -16.34
C ALA A 116 -5.59 52.99 -15.28
N LEU A 117 -5.59 52.56 -14.02
CA LEU A 117 -6.16 53.32 -12.90
C LEU A 117 -5.41 54.64 -12.67
N GLU A 118 -4.08 54.62 -12.73
CA GLU A 118 -3.25 55.83 -12.60
C GLU A 118 -3.51 56.82 -13.74
N GLU A 119 -3.59 56.34 -14.98
CA GLU A 119 -3.91 57.17 -16.15
C GLU A 119 -5.33 57.78 -16.02
N ALA A 120 -6.31 57.02 -15.55
CA ALA A 120 -7.67 57.52 -15.33
C ALA A 120 -7.73 58.58 -14.21
N ALA A 121 -6.94 58.41 -13.14
CA ALA A 121 -6.84 59.41 -12.07
C ALA A 121 -6.16 60.70 -12.57
N ALA A 122 -5.09 60.59 -13.37
CA ALA A 122 -4.42 61.75 -13.97
C ALA A 122 -5.36 62.55 -14.88
N LYS A 123 -6.17 61.87 -15.71
CA LYS A 123 -7.19 62.53 -16.55
C LYS A 123 -8.22 63.30 -15.71
N LYS A 124 -8.72 62.72 -14.62
CA LYS A 124 -9.65 63.42 -13.71
C LYS A 124 -9.04 64.68 -13.10
N VAL A 125 -7.78 64.64 -12.66
CA VAL A 125 -7.10 65.81 -12.10
C VAL A 125 -6.98 66.94 -13.13
N VAL A 126 -6.66 66.60 -14.39
CA VAL A 126 -6.60 67.59 -15.48
C VAL A 126 -7.98 68.19 -15.76
N ASP A 127 -9.04 67.37 -15.83
CA ASP A 127 -10.41 67.83 -16.03
C ASP A 127 -10.90 68.74 -14.89
N ASP A 128 -10.59 68.38 -13.64
CA ASP A 128 -10.94 69.17 -12.47
C ASP A 128 -10.18 70.50 -12.42
N LEU A 129 -8.90 70.51 -12.83
CA LEU A 129 -8.10 71.73 -12.95
C LEU A 129 -8.62 72.66 -14.05
N ALA A 130 -9.07 72.10 -15.18
CA ALA A 130 -9.68 72.86 -16.27
C ALA A 130 -10.99 73.53 -15.82
N LYS A 131 -11.87 72.77 -15.15
CA LYS A 131 -13.11 73.32 -14.56
C LYS A 131 -12.84 74.38 -13.49
N ALA A 132 -11.80 74.22 -12.69
CA ALA A 132 -11.42 75.21 -11.68
C ALA A 132 -10.93 76.52 -12.33
N LYS A 133 -10.17 76.45 -13.42
CA LYS A 133 -9.77 77.63 -14.20
C LYS A 133 -10.97 78.34 -14.83
N GLU A 134 -11.89 77.59 -15.44
CA GLU A 134 -13.11 78.17 -16.04
C GLU A 134 -13.94 78.94 -15.00
N LYS A 135 -14.14 78.37 -13.80
CA LYS A 135 -14.79 79.07 -12.68
C LYS A 135 -14.01 80.29 -12.20
N ALA A 136 -12.68 80.20 -12.12
CA ALA A 136 -11.85 81.31 -11.70
C ALA A 136 -11.92 82.47 -12.70
N ASP A 137 -11.93 82.19 -14.00
CA ASP A 137 -12.08 83.19 -15.05
C ASP A 137 -13.48 83.85 -14.98
N GLU A 138 -14.53 83.06 -14.75
CA GLU A 138 -15.91 83.55 -14.59
C GLU A 138 -16.09 84.42 -13.32
N ASP A 139 -15.43 84.08 -12.22
CA ASP A 139 -15.44 84.87 -10.99
C ASP A 139 -14.53 86.12 -11.10
N ASN A 140 -13.43 86.06 -11.84
CA ASN A 140 -12.58 87.21 -12.10
C ASN A 140 -13.28 88.23 -13.01
N GLU A 141 -14.11 87.77 -13.96
CA GLU A 141 -15.01 88.63 -14.75
C GLU A 141 -16.04 89.35 -13.85
N LYS A 142 -16.60 88.66 -12.84
CA LYS A 142 -17.48 89.28 -11.84
C LYS A 142 -16.76 90.25 -10.89
N LEU A 143 -15.51 89.98 -10.53
CA LEU A 143 -14.70 90.86 -9.66
C LEU A 143 -14.25 92.14 -10.37
N LEU A 144 -14.03 92.11 -11.69
CA LEU A 144 -13.81 93.32 -12.49
C LEU A 144 -15.05 94.24 -12.56
N ALA A 145 -16.26 93.72 -12.28
CA ALA A 145 -17.47 94.54 -12.09
C ALA A 145 -17.61 95.14 -10.67
N VAL A 146 -16.79 94.71 -9.71
CA VAL A 146 -16.85 95.09 -8.29
C VAL A 146 -15.51 95.70 -7.81
N ALA A 147 -14.69 96.23 -8.72
CA ALA A 147 -13.50 97.01 -8.39
C ALA A 147 -13.89 98.42 -7.92
N GLY A 148 -14.34 98.47 -6.67
CA GLY A 148 -14.61 99.69 -5.93
C GLY A 148 -14.87 99.38 -4.47
N PHE A 149 -13.95 98.69 -3.77
CA PHE A 149 -13.59 98.94 -2.37
C PHE A 149 -12.51 97.95 -1.86
N VAL A 150 -11.51 98.50 -1.15
CA VAL A 150 -10.44 97.82 -0.39
C VAL A 150 -10.80 97.88 1.10
N PRO A 151 -10.66 96.79 1.87
CA PRO A 151 -9.62 96.69 2.94
C PRO A 151 -9.06 95.25 3.10
N SER A 152 -7.77 94.99 3.35
CA SER A 152 -6.93 95.18 4.55
C SER A 152 -7.37 94.42 5.81
N GLY A 153 -6.58 93.41 6.23
CA GLY A 153 -6.61 92.71 7.52
C GLY A 153 -6.31 91.20 7.36
N GLU A 154 -5.17 90.64 7.82
CA GLU A 154 -4.80 90.25 9.21
C GLU A 154 -4.71 88.69 9.23
N GLU A 155 -3.51 88.12 9.14
CA GLU A 155 -2.68 87.57 10.24
C GLU A 155 -3.32 86.33 10.92
N GLY A 156 -2.70 85.16 10.73
CA GLY A 156 -3.25 83.87 11.19
C GLY A 156 -2.31 82.71 10.93
N ASP A 157 -1.15 82.76 11.60
CA ASP A 157 -0.21 81.66 11.76
C ASP A 157 -0.86 80.51 12.56
N SER A 158 -0.75 79.28 12.07
CA SER A 158 -1.21 78.07 12.75
C SER A 158 -0.33 76.89 12.35
N GLU A 159 0.90 76.94 12.87
CA GLU A 159 1.82 75.82 13.03
C GLU A 159 1.12 74.67 13.79
N SER A 160 0.61 73.70 13.03
CA SER A 160 0.08 72.45 13.57
C SER A 160 1.24 71.48 13.72
N ASP A 161 1.73 71.35 14.94
CA ASP A 161 2.79 70.44 15.39
C ASP A 161 2.57 69.00 14.85
N PRO A 162 3.49 68.45 14.03
CA PRO A 162 3.40 67.08 13.55
C PRO A 162 3.69 66.13 14.72
N ALA A 163 2.62 65.53 15.24
CA ALA A 163 2.66 64.48 16.26
C ALA A 163 3.93 63.61 16.17
N ASP A 164 4.73 63.66 17.24
CA ASP A 164 6.00 62.93 17.42
C ASP A 164 5.92 61.52 16.78
N PRO A 165 6.73 61.22 15.75
CA PRO A 165 6.74 59.93 15.04
C PRO A 165 6.79 58.71 15.96
N LYS A 166 7.33 58.85 17.18
CA LYS A 166 7.32 57.78 18.20
C LYS A 166 5.91 57.39 18.65
N THR A 167 4.99 58.35 18.74
CA THR A 167 3.62 58.08 19.21
C THR A 167 2.83 57.26 18.18
N VAL A 168 3.02 57.56 16.88
CA VAL A 168 2.41 56.81 15.77
C VAL A 168 2.97 55.38 15.70
N ALA A 169 4.30 55.22 15.81
CA ALA A 169 4.95 53.92 15.79
C ALA A 169 4.51 53.00 16.95
N MET A 170 4.34 53.57 18.16
CA MET A 170 3.91 52.82 19.34
C MET A 170 2.44 52.38 19.28
N ALA A 171 1.57 53.20 18.66
CA ALA A 171 0.18 52.84 18.41
C ALA A 171 0.05 51.67 17.43
N GLU A 172 0.87 51.65 16.37
CA GLU A 172 0.86 50.57 15.39
C GLU A 172 1.41 49.25 15.95
N LEU A 173 2.47 49.31 16.77
CA LEU A 173 3.04 48.14 17.47
C LEU A 173 2.03 47.49 18.43
N ARG A 174 1.24 48.30 19.16
CA ARG A 174 0.16 47.80 20.02
C ARG A 174 -0.95 47.11 19.22
N LYS A 175 -1.27 47.60 18.01
CA LYS A 175 -2.27 46.99 17.13
C LYS A 175 -1.82 45.61 16.61
N ARG A 176 -0.53 45.45 16.27
CA ARG A 176 0.04 44.16 15.81
C ARG A 176 0.08 43.09 16.91
N ARG A 177 0.35 43.44 18.17
CA ARG A 177 0.33 42.48 19.29
C ARG A 177 -1.06 41.87 19.55
N ARG A 178 -2.15 42.64 19.41
CA ARG A 178 -3.52 42.13 19.61
C ARG A 178 -3.93 41.07 18.59
N ILE A 179 -3.40 41.13 17.36
CA ILE A 179 -3.71 40.16 16.29
C ILE A 179 -2.99 38.83 16.53
N ALA A 180 -1.79 38.87 17.14
CA ALA A 180 -1.01 37.68 17.43
C ALA A 180 -1.53 36.89 18.66
N GLU A 181 -2.03 37.58 19.69
CA GLU A 181 -2.57 36.91 20.90
C GLU A 181 -3.97 36.31 20.71
N GLY A 182 -4.77 36.78 19.75
CA GLY A 182 -6.12 36.28 19.50
C GLY A 182 -6.21 34.87 18.88
N LYS A 183 -5.09 34.26 18.47
CA LYS A 183 -5.10 32.97 17.74
C LYS A 183 -4.79 31.72 18.58
N LYS A 184 -4.61 31.84 19.90
CA LYS A 184 -4.38 30.70 20.79
C LYS A 184 -5.32 30.76 22.00
N LYS A 185 -6.59 30.37 21.83
CA LYS A 185 -7.45 29.74 22.86
C LYS A 185 -8.88 29.51 22.35
N ALA A 186 -9.06 28.40 21.66
CA ALA A 186 -10.26 27.57 21.74
C ALA A 186 -9.69 26.15 21.88
N GLY A 187 -9.63 25.53 23.06
CA GLY A 187 -10.77 25.28 23.93
C GLY A 187 -11.44 23.96 23.55
N SER A 188 -10.68 22.87 23.45
CA SER A 188 -11.25 21.52 23.33
C SER A 188 -11.27 20.89 24.72
N ALA A 189 -12.40 21.07 25.39
CA ALA A 189 -12.70 20.51 26.70
C ALA A 189 -12.95 18.99 26.63
N ASP A 190 -12.62 18.35 27.74
CA ASP A 190 -12.82 16.95 28.10
C ASP A 190 -14.15 16.31 27.68
N GLY A 191 -14.10 15.02 27.33
CA GLY A 191 -15.28 14.24 26.97
C GLY A 191 -15.15 12.72 27.15
N TRP A 192 -15.29 12.27 28.40
CA TRP A 192 -15.86 10.97 28.83
C TRP A 192 -15.21 9.62 28.43
N LYS A 193 -14.48 9.05 29.41
CA LYS A 193 -14.29 7.60 29.58
C LYS A 193 -15.63 6.89 29.78
N ARG A 194 -16.10 6.14 28.78
CA ARG A 194 -17.23 5.19 28.90
C ARG A 194 -16.68 3.79 29.20
N LYS A 195 -16.82 3.34 30.45
CA LYS A 195 -16.63 1.93 30.84
C LYS A 195 -17.82 1.12 30.35
N PHE A 196 -17.61 0.20 29.41
CA PHE A 196 -18.60 -0.85 29.12
C PHE A 196 -18.21 -2.14 29.82
N ARG A 197 -18.94 -2.42 30.91
CA ARG A 197 -19.08 -3.74 31.53
C ARG A 197 -20.12 -4.49 30.70
N SER A 198 -19.78 -5.66 30.15
CA SER A 198 -20.77 -6.55 29.54
C SER A 198 -20.77 -7.89 30.27
N THR A 199 -21.81 -8.07 31.06
CA THR A 199 -22.25 -9.30 31.71
C THR A 199 -23.60 -9.70 31.11
N SER A 200 -23.69 -10.92 30.59
CA SER A 200 -24.92 -11.72 30.38
C SER A 200 -24.43 -13.10 29.90
N VAL A 201 -24.51 -14.23 30.61
CA VAL A 201 -25.62 -14.88 31.34
C VAL A 201 -26.91 -14.86 30.54
N VAL A 202 -27.22 -15.99 29.87
CA VAL A 202 -28.51 -16.71 29.90
C VAL A 202 -28.28 -18.15 29.39
N GLU A 203 -28.88 -19.08 30.12
CA GLU A 203 -28.95 -20.54 29.99
C GLU A 203 -29.85 -21.07 28.86
N SER A 204 -29.57 -22.33 28.51
CA SER A 204 -30.47 -23.49 28.25
C SER A 204 -31.49 -23.47 27.10
N GLY A 205 -31.58 -24.63 26.43
CA GLY A 205 -32.52 -24.94 25.36
C GLY A 205 -32.33 -26.34 24.78
N GLU A 206 -32.69 -27.32 25.60
CA GLU A 206 -32.90 -28.78 25.45
C GLU A 206 -33.47 -29.31 24.11
N ASP A 207 -32.99 -30.49 23.73
CA ASP A 207 -33.58 -31.65 23.02
C ASP A 207 -34.46 -31.53 21.76
N GLY A 208 -34.23 -32.47 20.83
CA GLY A 208 -35.18 -32.77 19.76
C GLY A 208 -34.66 -33.68 18.64
N ASN A 209 -34.42 -34.95 18.96
CA ASN A 209 -34.12 -36.01 18.00
C ASN A 209 -35.44 -36.47 17.34
N ALA A 210 -35.60 -36.37 16.02
CA ALA A 210 -36.69 -37.04 15.31
C ALA A 210 -36.38 -37.32 13.83
N SER A 211 -36.41 -38.61 13.52
CA SER A 211 -36.44 -39.26 12.21
C SER A 211 -37.62 -38.79 11.33
N ALA A 212 -37.37 -38.50 10.05
CA ALA A 212 -38.37 -38.63 8.98
C ALA A 212 -37.71 -38.65 7.58
N GLY A 213 -38.20 -39.57 6.73
CA GLY A 213 -37.63 -40.01 5.45
C GLY A 213 -37.54 -39.00 4.28
N PRO A 214 -37.19 -39.49 3.08
CA PRO A 214 -36.83 -38.64 1.94
C PRO A 214 -38.09 -38.00 1.33
N SER A 215 -38.38 -36.75 1.68
CA SER A 215 -39.40 -35.94 1.01
C SER A 215 -38.83 -35.41 -0.31
N GLY A 216 -39.55 -35.64 -1.41
CA GLY A 216 -39.18 -35.23 -2.77
C GLY A 216 -38.85 -33.73 -2.96
N PRO A 217 -38.39 -33.34 -4.16
CA PRO A 217 -37.82 -32.01 -4.42
C PRO A 217 -38.86 -30.92 -4.15
N LYS A 218 -38.72 -30.32 -2.97
CA LYS A 218 -39.51 -29.21 -2.46
C LYS A 218 -39.27 -28.03 -3.40
N ARG A 219 -40.28 -27.72 -4.22
CA ARG A 219 -40.29 -26.53 -5.09
C ARG A 219 -39.84 -25.33 -4.26
N LEU A 220 -38.67 -24.78 -4.61
CA LEU A 220 -38.13 -23.58 -3.99
C LEU A 220 -39.18 -22.49 -4.15
N LYS A 221 -39.74 -22.02 -3.03
CA LYS A 221 -40.60 -20.83 -3.01
C LYS A 221 -39.82 -19.72 -3.71
N THR A 222 -40.38 -19.21 -4.80
CA THR A 222 -39.85 -18.08 -5.55
C THR A 222 -39.55 -16.95 -4.57
N GLU A 223 -38.29 -16.51 -4.57
CA GLU A 223 -37.79 -15.52 -3.63
C GLU A 223 -38.54 -14.19 -3.83
N PRO A 224 -38.94 -13.49 -2.76
CA PRO A 224 -39.56 -12.18 -2.91
C PRO A 224 -38.57 -11.21 -3.54
N GLU A 225 -38.95 -10.68 -4.70
CA GLU A 225 -38.21 -9.70 -5.48
C GLU A 225 -37.87 -8.48 -4.61
N PRO A 226 -36.66 -7.91 -4.70
CA PRO A 226 -36.31 -6.71 -3.94
C PRO A 226 -37.29 -5.59 -4.26
N THR A 227 -38.05 -5.17 -3.25
CA THR A 227 -38.97 -4.03 -3.36
C THR A 227 -38.18 -2.75 -3.66
N ALA A 228 -38.75 -1.84 -4.45
CA ALA A 228 -38.11 -0.58 -4.88
C ALA A 228 -37.61 0.35 -3.75
N GLN A 229 -37.94 0.06 -2.49
CA GLN A 229 -37.47 0.81 -1.31
C GLN A 229 -36.16 0.26 -0.71
N ASP A 230 -35.71 -0.93 -1.11
CA ASP A 230 -34.47 -1.52 -0.60
C ASP A 230 -33.25 -0.81 -1.24
N LYS A 231 -32.48 -0.08 -0.43
CA LYS A 231 -31.21 0.52 -0.89
C LYS A 231 -30.18 -0.59 -1.11
N VAL A 232 -29.86 -0.84 -2.37
CA VAL A 232 -28.86 -1.82 -2.79
C VAL A 232 -27.47 -1.18 -2.70
N PHE A 233 -26.60 -1.72 -1.87
CA PHE A 233 -25.20 -1.31 -1.78
C PHE A 233 -24.30 -2.36 -2.43
N THR A 234 -23.60 -1.94 -3.47
CA THR A 234 -22.53 -2.71 -4.11
C THR A 234 -21.20 -2.36 -3.45
N GLY A 235 -21.01 -2.82 -2.22
CA GLY A 235 -19.76 -2.60 -1.48
C GLY A 235 -18.62 -3.48 -2.02
N SER A 236 -17.40 -2.94 -1.99
CA SER A 236 -16.16 -3.67 -2.33
C SER A 236 -15.72 -4.69 -1.28
N GLY A 237 -16.32 -4.64 -0.08
CA GLY A 237 -15.93 -5.47 1.06
C GLY A 237 -16.38 -6.94 0.98
N ARG A 238 -15.55 -7.84 1.51
CA ARG A 238 -15.92 -9.24 1.79
C ARG A 238 -16.89 -9.29 2.94
N CYS A 239 -17.97 -10.06 2.80
CA CYS A 239 -18.81 -10.38 3.95
C CYS A 239 -18.03 -11.26 4.95
N GLY A 240 -17.90 -10.83 6.21
CA GLY A 240 -17.16 -11.58 7.24
C GLY A 240 -17.72 -12.98 7.52
N LYS A 241 -19.03 -13.21 7.30
CA LYS A 241 -19.68 -14.49 7.56
C LYS A 241 -19.60 -15.48 6.40
N CYS A 242 -19.87 -15.04 5.17
CA CYS A 242 -19.88 -15.94 4.00
C CYS A 242 -18.63 -15.82 3.12
N ARG A 243 -17.67 -14.95 3.49
CA ARG A 243 -16.41 -14.66 2.80
C ARG A 243 -16.53 -14.40 1.30
N THR A 244 -17.73 -14.04 0.84
CA THR A 244 -18.00 -13.82 -0.57
C THR A 244 -17.56 -12.41 -0.93
N ASP A 245 -16.71 -12.31 -1.94
CA ASP A 245 -16.26 -11.06 -2.55
C ASP A 245 -17.42 -10.36 -3.26
N LYS A 246 -17.48 -9.02 -3.18
CA LYS A 246 -18.43 -8.18 -3.93
C LYS A 246 -19.90 -8.58 -3.74
N ALA A 247 -20.27 -9.01 -2.53
CA ALA A 247 -21.62 -9.44 -2.28
C ALA A 247 -22.57 -8.23 -2.26
N VAL A 248 -23.64 -8.29 -3.06
CA VAL A 248 -24.72 -7.29 -3.02
C VAL A 248 -25.34 -7.30 -1.63
N CYS A 249 -25.27 -6.17 -0.95
CA CYS A 249 -25.75 -6.00 0.42
C CYS A 249 -27.00 -5.14 0.45
N PHE A 250 -28.00 -5.58 1.20
CA PHE A 250 -29.25 -4.86 1.44
C PHE A 250 -29.25 -4.29 2.85
N ILE A 251 -29.72 -3.05 2.99
CA ILE A 251 -29.96 -2.41 4.28
C ILE A 251 -31.47 -2.39 4.53
N ARG A 252 -31.93 -3.14 5.53
CA ARG A 252 -33.32 -3.04 6.01
C ARG A 252 -33.30 -2.79 7.52
N GLY A 253 -33.82 -1.63 7.94
CA GLY A 253 -33.86 -1.25 9.36
C GLY A 253 -32.47 -1.14 10.03
N GLY A 254 -31.44 -0.72 9.30
CA GLY A 254 -30.06 -0.56 9.84
C GLY A 254 -29.25 -1.86 9.93
N VAL A 255 -29.78 -3.00 9.48
CA VAL A 255 -29.04 -4.27 9.42
C VAL A 255 -28.57 -4.51 7.98
N HIS A 256 -27.25 -4.68 7.80
CA HIS A 256 -26.66 -5.08 6.53
C HIS A 256 -26.73 -6.61 6.39
N THR A 257 -27.34 -7.08 5.30
CA THR A 257 -27.31 -8.50 4.94
C THR A 257 -26.89 -8.68 3.49
N CYS A 258 -25.92 -9.57 3.24
CA CYS A 258 -25.60 -9.96 1.87
C CYS A 258 -26.64 -10.97 1.36
N GLN A 259 -26.84 -11.05 0.05
CA GLN A 259 -27.82 -11.97 -0.56
C GLN A 259 -27.67 -13.42 -0.05
N ARG A 260 -26.42 -13.90 0.07
CA ARG A 260 -26.13 -15.26 0.56
C ARG A 260 -26.47 -15.46 2.05
N CYS A 261 -26.25 -14.45 2.89
CA CYS A 261 -26.68 -14.44 4.29
C CYS A 261 -28.21 -14.44 4.39
N ARG A 262 -28.89 -13.66 3.54
CA ARG A 262 -30.36 -13.53 3.51
C ARG A 262 -31.03 -14.87 3.21
N VAL A 263 -30.58 -15.58 2.17
CA VAL A 263 -31.08 -16.92 1.81
C VAL A 263 -30.92 -17.91 2.97
N LYS A 264 -29.81 -17.83 3.70
CA LYS A 264 -29.51 -18.71 4.84
C LYS A 264 -30.11 -18.24 6.18
N LYS A 265 -30.86 -17.13 6.20
CA LYS A 265 -31.31 -16.45 7.44
C LYS A 265 -30.19 -16.22 8.46
N ALA A 266 -28.96 -16.04 7.98
CA ALA A 266 -27.80 -15.78 8.82
C ALA A 266 -27.59 -14.27 8.97
N ARG A 267 -27.26 -13.82 10.18
CA ARG A 267 -26.88 -12.42 10.41
C ARG A 267 -25.48 -12.20 9.83
N CYS A 268 -25.36 -11.20 8.97
CA CYS A 268 -24.09 -10.81 8.37
C CYS A 268 -23.36 -9.88 9.34
N THR A 269 -22.16 -10.26 9.77
CA THR A 269 -21.22 -9.32 10.39
C THR A 269 -20.42 -8.69 9.26
N PHE A 270 -20.78 -7.45 8.91
CA PHE A 270 -19.88 -6.63 8.13
C PHE A 270 -18.90 -6.05 9.14
N ASN A 271 -17.61 -6.36 9.00
CA ASN A 271 -16.61 -5.52 9.62
C ASN A 271 -16.86 -4.14 9.03
N LYS A 272 -17.30 -3.17 9.84
CA LYS A 272 -17.37 -1.80 9.40
C LYS A 272 -15.95 -1.43 9.00
N GLY A 273 -15.64 -1.50 7.70
CA GLY A 273 -14.49 -0.81 7.16
C GLY A 273 -14.65 0.62 7.61
N GLY A 274 -13.65 1.15 8.31
CA GLY A 274 -13.67 2.47 8.93
C GLY A 274 -13.70 3.59 7.89
N GLU A 275 -14.79 3.71 7.15
CA GLU A 275 -15.02 4.77 6.16
C GLU A 275 -15.73 5.98 6.80
N ASP A 276 -16.11 5.90 8.08
CA ASP A 276 -16.51 7.06 8.90
C ASP A 276 -15.28 7.73 9.57
N SER A 277 -14.13 7.79 8.89
CA SER A 277 -12.96 8.52 9.37
C SER A 277 -13.06 10.00 9.00
N GLY A 278 -13.97 10.70 9.68
CA GLY A 278 -13.87 12.14 9.82
C GLY A 278 -12.60 12.48 10.61
N ALA A 279 -11.57 12.97 9.90
CA ALA A 279 -10.55 13.91 10.37
C ALA A 279 -9.99 13.73 11.81
N ALA A 280 -9.73 12.50 12.23
CA ALA A 280 -8.88 12.22 13.37
C ALA A 280 -7.76 11.30 12.88
N GLU A 281 -6.66 11.90 12.44
CA GLU A 281 -5.38 11.22 12.24
C GLU A 281 -5.01 10.57 13.59
N SER A 282 -5.38 9.30 13.74
CA SER A 282 -5.13 8.56 14.97
C SER A 282 -3.61 8.39 15.11
N PRO A 283 -3.00 8.83 16.22
CA PRO A 283 -1.56 8.65 16.52
C PRO A 283 -1.07 7.20 16.35
N ASN A 284 -2.00 6.25 16.40
CA ASN A 284 -1.80 4.82 16.31
C ASN A 284 -1.15 4.34 14.99
N ILE A 285 -1.42 4.99 13.84
CA ILE A 285 -0.86 4.53 12.55
C ILE A 285 0.64 4.83 12.48
N LEU A 286 1.07 5.98 12.98
CA LEU A 286 2.49 6.35 13.01
C LEU A 286 3.26 5.46 14.00
N GLU A 287 2.67 5.15 15.16
CA GLU A 287 3.26 4.20 16.12
C GLU A 287 3.40 2.79 15.51
N LEU A 288 2.40 2.33 14.76
CA LEU A 288 2.46 1.03 14.07
C LEU A 288 3.52 1.02 12.97
N LEU A 289 3.61 2.08 12.17
CA LEU A 289 4.65 2.20 11.15
C LEU A 289 6.04 2.23 11.78
N GLN A 290 6.20 2.93 12.91
CA GLN A 290 7.46 2.98 13.65
C GLN A 290 7.83 1.62 14.27
N ASP A 291 6.86 0.87 14.81
CA ASP A 291 7.05 -0.51 15.28
C ASP A 291 7.51 -1.42 14.13
N ILE A 292 6.82 -1.38 12.99
CA ILE A 292 7.18 -2.17 11.81
C ILE A 292 8.59 -1.82 11.33
N SER A 293 8.93 -0.52 11.24
CA SER A 293 10.27 -0.07 10.86
C SER A 293 11.32 -0.60 11.84
N SER A 294 11.09 -0.50 13.15
CA SER A 294 12.03 -1.01 14.16
C SER A 294 12.28 -2.51 14.05
N ARG A 295 11.23 -3.29 13.76
CA ARG A 295 11.33 -4.75 13.58
C ARG A 295 12.06 -5.14 12.30
N LEU A 296 11.91 -4.34 11.23
CA LEU A 296 12.65 -4.55 9.98
C LEU A 296 14.14 -4.27 10.17
N THR A 297 14.52 -3.17 10.81
CA THR A 297 15.93 -2.87 11.12
C THR A 297 16.56 -3.97 11.97
N HIS A 298 15.85 -4.45 13.01
CA HIS A 298 16.35 -5.56 13.82
C HIS A 298 16.50 -6.89 13.06
N LEU A 299 15.68 -7.12 12.03
CA LEU A 299 15.83 -8.29 11.16
C LEU A 299 17.00 -8.14 10.20
N GLU A 300 17.25 -6.93 9.70
CA GLU A 300 18.40 -6.59 8.86
C GLU A 300 19.72 -6.85 9.61
N ASP A 301 19.84 -6.33 10.84
CA ASP A 301 21.00 -6.58 11.71
C ASP A 301 21.25 -8.09 11.93
N LYS A 302 20.18 -8.89 12.06
CA LYS A 302 20.29 -10.36 12.21
C LYS A 302 20.75 -11.05 10.94
N VAL A 303 20.30 -10.59 9.78
CA VAL A 303 20.74 -11.11 8.49
C VAL A 303 22.22 -10.81 8.29
N ASP A 304 22.66 -9.58 8.58
CA ASP A 304 24.07 -9.20 8.49
C ASP A 304 24.95 -10.02 9.44
N ALA A 305 24.51 -10.25 10.68
CA ALA A 305 25.22 -11.10 11.64
C ALA A 305 25.26 -12.59 11.25
N VAL A 306 24.32 -13.06 10.45
CA VAL A 306 24.36 -14.42 9.88
C VAL A 306 25.28 -14.44 8.66
N ALA A 307 25.23 -13.43 7.80
CA ALA A 307 26.09 -13.30 6.63
C ALA A 307 27.57 -13.29 7.03
N GLY A 308 27.96 -12.47 8.01
CA GLY A 308 29.34 -12.43 8.50
C GLY A 308 29.81 -13.77 9.07
N ARG A 309 28.94 -14.50 9.79
CA ARG A 309 29.27 -15.86 10.27
C ARG A 309 29.42 -16.89 9.16
N VAL A 310 28.72 -16.70 8.04
CA VAL A 310 28.88 -17.58 6.87
C VAL A 310 30.19 -17.26 6.15
N GLU A 311 30.58 -15.99 6.05
CA GLU A 311 31.88 -15.58 5.49
C GLU A 311 33.04 -16.17 6.31
N ASP A 312 33.01 -16.01 7.64
CA ASP A 312 34.02 -16.60 8.53
C ASP A 312 34.11 -18.14 8.34
N LEU A 313 32.97 -18.81 8.20
CA LEU A 313 32.92 -20.27 8.00
C LEU A 313 33.46 -20.71 6.63
N VAL A 314 33.34 -19.86 5.62
CA VAL A 314 33.87 -20.10 4.27
C VAL A 314 35.37 -19.84 4.24
N ASP A 315 35.88 -18.86 4.99
CA ASP A 315 37.32 -18.57 5.06
C ASP A 315 38.09 -19.63 5.87
N ASP A 316 37.46 -20.21 6.89
CA ASP A 316 38.00 -21.36 7.64
C ASP A 316 37.91 -22.70 6.86
N TYR A 317 37.34 -22.68 5.64
CA TYR A 317 37.24 -23.86 4.78
C TYR A 317 38.62 -24.23 4.19
N ASN A 318 39.30 -25.18 4.84
CA ASN A 318 40.52 -25.76 4.29
C ASN A 318 40.17 -26.70 3.12
N ALA A 319 40.60 -26.35 1.91
CA ALA A 319 40.24 -27.04 0.66
C ALA A 319 40.66 -28.52 0.61
N ASP A 320 41.59 -28.93 1.47
CA ASP A 320 42.07 -30.31 1.57
C ASP A 320 41.17 -31.24 2.41
N ASN A 321 40.10 -30.73 3.02
CA ASN A 321 39.12 -31.57 3.68
C ASN A 321 38.22 -32.22 2.62
N GLU A 322 38.50 -33.49 2.28
CA GLU A 322 37.63 -34.36 1.47
C GLU A 322 36.29 -34.63 2.19
N VAL A 323 35.42 -33.64 2.26
CA VAL A 323 34.09 -33.80 2.81
C VAL A 323 33.19 -34.41 1.74
N LYS A 324 32.85 -35.68 1.90
CA LYS A 324 32.08 -36.45 0.91
C LYS A 324 30.63 -35.98 0.75
N TYR A 325 30.07 -35.27 1.73
CA TYR A 325 28.65 -34.88 1.71
C TYR A 325 28.40 -33.46 2.26
N PRO A 326 27.67 -32.59 1.52
CA PRO A 326 27.27 -31.26 1.96
C PRO A 326 26.48 -31.25 3.28
N GLU A 327 25.82 -32.36 3.61
CA GLU A 327 24.99 -32.51 4.82
C GLU A 327 25.81 -32.60 6.12
N ASP A 328 27.12 -32.90 6.03
CA ASP A 328 28.02 -33.00 7.18
C ASP A 328 28.51 -31.62 7.66
N PHE A 329 28.34 -30.57 6.86
CA PHE A 329 28.79 -29.21 7.17
C PHE A 329 27.91 -28.47 8.17
N ILE A 330 26.65 -28.88 8.34
CA ILE A 330 25.73 -28.20 9.25
C ILE A 330 25.83 -28.90 10.59
N PRO A 331 26.44 -28.28 11.62
CA PRO A 331 26.49 -28.87 12.94
C PRO A 331 25.07 -29.24 13.37
N LYS A 332 24.90 -30.44 13.93
CA LYS A 332 23.57 -30.94 14.37
C LYS A 332 22.84 -29.93 15.28
N SER A 333 23.60 -29.14 16.04
CA SER A 333 23.10 -28.03 16.86
C SER A 333 22.46 -26.92 16.03
N VAL A 334 23.12 -26.43 14.98
CA VAL A 334 22.60 -25.37 14.09
C VAL A 334 21.33 -25.82 13.37
N LYS A 335 21.29 -27.09 12.93
CA LYS A 335 20.10 -27.68 12.32
C LYS A 335 18.92 -27.74 13.31
N ALA A 336 19.19 -28.07 14.57
CA ALA A 336 18.17 -28.13 15.62
C ALA A 336 17.64 -26.74 15.99
N GLU A 337 18.51 -25.73 16.12
CA GLU A 337 18.11 -24.33 16.39
C GLU A 337 17.27 -23.75 15.25
N PHE A 338 17.64 -24.05 13.99
CA PHE A 338 16.88 -23.61 12.83
C PHE A 338 15.47 -24.22 12.78
N GLU A 339 15.34 -25.53 13.02
CA GLU A 339 14.01 -26.17 13.08
C GLU A 339 13.18 -25.68 14.27
N ALA A 340 13.79 -25.43 15.44
CA ALA A 340 13.12 -24.84 16.59
C ALA A 340 12.57 -23.44 16.26
N SER A 341 13.38 -22.59 15.62
CA SER A 341 12.99 -21.24 15.18
C SER A 341 11.86 -21.29 14.14
N ARG A 342 11.90 -22.25 13.22
CA ARG A 342 10.82 -22.49 12.24
C ARG A 342 9.50 -22.88 12.91
N LEU A 343 9.57 -23.70 13.97
CA LEU A 343 8.40 -24.12 14.73
C LEU A 343 7.77 -22.95 15.50
N GLU A 344 8.59 -22.06 16.05
CA GLU A 344 8.17 -20.86 16.77
C GLU A 344 7.53 -19.81 15.84
N LEU A 345 8.08 -19.62 14.64
CA LEU A 345 7.47 -18.80 13.60
C LEU A 345 6.11 -19.32 13.14
N ARG A 346 5.93 -20.65 13.05
CA ARG A 346 4.60 -21.23 12.75
C ARG A 346 3.58 -20.95 13.86
N LYS A 347 3.99 -20.97 15.13
CA LYS A 347 3.10 -20.68 16.26
C LYS A 347 2.64 -19.22 16.29
N THR A 348 3.46 -18.30 15.81
CA THR A 348 3.13 -16.87 15.74
C THR A 348 2.38 -16.48 14.47
N GLY A 349 2.48 -17.29 13.41
CA GLY A 349 1.76 -17.09 12.14
C GLY A 349 0.25 -17.27 12.21
N ASP A 350 -0.27 -18.03 13.18
CA ASP A 350 -1.72 -18.25 13.38
C ASP A 350 -2.44 -17.08 14.10
N ILE A 351 -1.72 -15.98 14.39
CA ILE A 351 -2.24 -14.82 15.12
C ILE A 351 -2.78 -13.72 14.17
N TYR A 352 -2.61 -13.85 12.84
CA TYR A 352 -3.08 -12.88 11.84
C TYR A 352 -4.19 -13.40 10.92
#